data_AF-A0A3N1XU25-F1
#
_entry.id   AF-A0A3N1XU25-F1
#
_cell.length_a   1.000
_cell.length_b   1.000
_cell.length_c   1.000
_cell.angle_alpha   90.00
_cell.angle_beta   90.00
_cell.angle_gamma   90.00
#
_symmetry.space_group_name_H-M   'P 1'
#
loop_
_entity.id
_entity.type
_entity.pdbx_description
1 polymer ?
#
loop_
_entity_poly.entity_id
_entity_poly.type
_entity_poly.pdbx_seq_one_letter_code
_entity_poly.pdbx_strand_id
1 'polypeptide(L)'
;MSIDEFIKVMQFENINTIHVINENCIEEIHDSYEDYEKIQEIEGEWKLIVARRERRHLDEVSKEFHSKEEAIRYFCFYQLERHYTKKYLAKAKENSTISIYSDNFNINNLLNMFSELGIMQEYYSVNENKKNAFVFKNTGHDQYQIFWFDKEGNEIHKTMELDKGTALYAMFRLTYLYYLVDTHVLQMQEKGLLADGITRNDYNVIFSIVKG
;
A
#
# COMPACT_ATOMS: atom_id res chain seq x y z
N MET A 1 15.87 7.56 -3.53
CA MET A 1 15.72 6.60 -4.64
C MET A 1 16.02 7.34 -5.93
N SER A 2 16.88 6.78 -6.77
CA SER A 2 17.19 7.31 -8.10
C SER A 2 16.11 6.96 -9.14
N ILE A 3 16.08 7.67 -10.27
CA ILE A 3 15.18 7.34 -11.39
C ILE A 3 15.47 5.93 -11.94
N ASP A 4 16.74 5.54 -12.01
CA ASP A 4 17.12 4.20 -12.52
C ASP A 4 16.61 3.07 -11.62
N GLU A 5 16.70 3.23 -10.30
CA GLU A 5 16.11 2.30 -9.34
C GLU A 5 14.59 2.24 -9.50
N PHE A 6 13.95 3.40 -9.61
CA PHE A 6 12.50 3.49 -9.83
C PHE A 6 12.05 2.72 -11.08
N ILE A 7 12.69 2.95 -12.24
CA ILE A 7 12.38 2.27 -13.49
C ILE A 7 12.55 0.76 -13.35
N LYS A 8 13.65 0.32 -12.72
CA LYS A 8 13.92 -1.11 -12.48
C LYS A 8 12.85 -1.76 -11.61
N VAL A 9 12.38 -1.08 -10.56
CA VAL A 9 11.29 -1.58 -9.70
C VAL A 9 9.98 -1.68 -10.48
N MET A 10 9.61 -0.64 -11.24
CA MET A 10 8.39 -0.66 -12.08
C MET A 10 8.44 -1.80 -13.11
N GLN A 11 9.57 -2.00 -13.79
CA GLN A 11 9.76 -3.09 -14.75
C GLN A 11 9.68 -4.47 -14.08
N PHE A 12 10.29 -4.63 -12.91
CA PHE A 12 10.25 -5.89 -12.16
C PHE A 12 8.82 -6.30 -11.80
N GLU A 13 7.98 -5.34 -11.39
CA GLU A 13 6.56 -5.57 -11.10
C GLU A 13 5.65 -5.59 -12.33
N ASN A 14 6.21 -5.36 -13.53
CA ASN A 14 5.48 -5.20 -14.78
C ASN A 14 4.44 -4.05 -14.74
N ILE A 15 4.82 -2.94 -14.10
CA ILE A 15 4.06 -1.70 -14.07
C ILE A 15 4.49 -0.85 -15.27
N ASN A 16 3.73 -0.94 -16.36
CA ASN A 16 4.02 -0.25 -17.62
C ASN A 16 3.18 1.04 -17.80
N THR A 17 2.55 1.52 -16.74
CA THR A 17 1.64 2.68 -16.76
C THR A 17 2.31 3.97 -16.33
N ILE A 18 3.65 4.02 -16.28
CA ILE A 18 4.41 5.20 -15.85
C ILE A 18 5.39 5.62 -16.95
N HIS A 19 5.55 6.93 -17.15
CA HIS A 19 6.47 7.53 -18.08
C HIS A 19 7.39 8.54 -17.34
N VAL A 20 8.70 8.44 -17.60
CA VAL A 20 9.67 9.46 -17.19
C VAL A 20 9.76 10.47 -18.33
N ILE A 21 9.10 11.61 -18.17
CA ILE A 21 9.06 12.66 -19.19
C ILE A 21 10.43 13.33 -19.33
N ASN A 22 11.03 13.65 -18.18
CA ASN A 22 12.38 14.20 -18.06
C ASN A 22 12.85 14.08 -16.60
N GLU A 23 14.01 14.66 -16.29
CA GLU A 23 14.59 14.61 -14.95
C GLU A 23 13.75 15.30 -13.86
N ASN A 24 12.80 16.14 -14.25
CA ASN A 24 11.98 16.98 -13.37
C ASN A 24 10.51 16.54 -13.35
N CYS A 25 10.14 15.46 -14.07
CA CYS A 25 8.76 14.99 -14.15
C CYS A 25 8.66 13.49 -14.44
N ILE A 26 7.91 12.78 -13.58
CA ILE A 26 7.48 11.39 -13.79
C ILE A 26 5.96 11.38 -13.67
N GLU A 27 5.25 10.82 -14.65
CA GLU A 27 3.79 10.81 -14.67
C GLU A 27 3.23 9.47 -15.11
N GLU A 28 1.97 9.20 -14.77
CA GLU A 28 1.24 8.07 -15.33
C GLU A 28 0.96 8.25 -16.82
N ILE A 29 0.97 7.15 -17.57
CA ILE A 29 0.48 7.14 -18.94
C ILE A 29 -1.04 7.29 -18.89
N HIS A 30 -1.56 8.25 -19.65
CA HIS A 30 -2.98 8.60 -19.63
C HIS A 30 -3.45 9.05 -21.02
N ASP A 31 -4.73 8.85 -21.31
CA ASP A 31 -5.37 9.49 -22.47
C ASP A 31 -5.72 10.97 -22.18
N SER A 32 -6.07 11.75 -23.20
CA SER A 32 -6.24 13.22 -23.09
C SER A 32 -7.31 13.69 -22.10
N TYR A 33 -8.17 12.80 -21.61
CA TYR A 33 -9.27 13.12 -20.70
C TYR A 33 -9.23 12.33 -19.39
N GLU A 34 -8.25 11.45 -19.19
CA GLU A 34 -8.17 10.64 -17.98
C GLU A 34 -7.51 11.41 -16.85
N ASP A 35 -8.01 11.22 -15.63
CA ASP A 35 -7.32 11.65 -14.43
C ASP A 35 -6.00 10.87 -14.29
N TYR A 36 -4.92 11.56 -13.92
CA TYR A 36 -3.61 10.94 -13.77
C TYR A 36 -2.81 11.59 -12.66
N GLU A 37 -1.78 10.90 -12.19
CA GLU A 37 -0.89 11.39 -11.15
C GLU A 37 0.52 11.55 -11.66
N LYS A 38 1.21 12.56 -11.13
CA LYS A 38 2.61 12.84 -11.47
C LYS A 38 3.37 13.37 -10.26
N ILE A 39 4.67 13.17 -10.27
CA ILE A 39 5.59 13.97 -9.47
C ILE A 39 6.34 14.95 -10.37
N GLN A 40 6.38 16.21 -9.98
CA GLN A 40 7.00 17.27 -10.77
C GLN A 40 7.70 18.29 -9.88
N GLU A 41 8.85 18.79 -10.33
CA GLU A 41 9.51 19.94 -9.73
C GLU A 41 8.83 21.25 -10.19
N ILE A 42 8.39 22.07 -9.23
CA ILE A 42 7.79 23.37 -9.45
C ILE A 42 8.46 24.36 -8.50
N GLU A 43 9.12 25.38 -9.05
CA GLU A 43 9.78 26.45 -8.27
C GLU A 43 10.83 25.93 -7.26
N GLY A 44 11.49 24.81 -7.57
CA GLY A 44 12.50 24.19 -6.71
C GLY A 44 11.93 23.24 -5.64
N GLU A 45 10.62 23.03 -5.63
CA GLU A 45 9.95 22.06 -4.75
C GLU A 45 9.39 20.89 -5.55
N TRP A 46 9.55 19.68 -5.03
CA TRP A 46 8.96 18.50 -5.65
C TRP A 46 7.55 18.27 -5.13
N LYS A 47 6.60 18.06 -6.04
CA LYS A 47 5.17 17.95 -5.70
C LYS A 47 4.56 16.71 -6.32
N LEU A 48 3.74 15.99 -5.55
CA LEU A 48 2.78 15.02 -6.07
C LEU A 48 1.53 15.77 -6.50
N ILE A 49 1.14 15.60 -7.75
CA ILE A 49 0.03 16.30 -8.37
C ILE A 49 -0.97 15.28 -8.89
N VAL A 50 -2.24 15.48 -8.56
CA VAL A 50 -3.37 14.77 -9.14
C VAL A 50 -3.98 15.67 -10.21
N ALA A 51 -3.79 15.30 -11.47
CA ALA A 51 -4.37 16.00 -12.60
C ALA A 51 -5.80 15.47 -12.85
N ARG A 52 -6.79 16.32 -12.58
CA ARG A 52 -8.22 16.03 -12.73
C ARG A 52 -8.72 16.48 -14.11
N ARG A 53 -8.54 15.64 -15.13
CA ARG A 53 -8.92 15.95 -16.52
C ARG A 53 -10.38 15.64 -16.82
N GLU A 54 -10.99 14.67 -16.15
CA GLU A 54 -12.39 14.30 -16.41
C GLU A 54 -13.39 15.34 -15.89
N ARG A 55 -13.07 15.98 -14.76
CA ARG A 55 -14.04 16.79 -14.00
C ARG A 55 -13.90 18.29 -14.21
N ARG A 56 -12.67 18.81 -14.22
CA ARG A 56 -12.42 20.27 -14.07
C ARG A 56 -11.20 20.81 -14.81
N HIS A 57 -10.39 19.97 -15.45
CA HIS A 57 -9.06 20.33 -15.94
C HIS A 57 -8.21 21.06 -14.88
N LEU A 58 -8.16 20.49 -13.67
CA LEU A 58 -7.47 21.09 -12.52
C LEU A 58 -6.30 20.20 -12.07
N ASP A 59 -5.16 20.80 -11.77
CA ASP A 59 -4.04 20.13 -11.10
C ASP A 59 -4.14 20.42 -9.60
N GLU A 60 -4.23 19.36 -8.78
CA GLU A 60 -4.29 19.45 -7.32
C GLU A 60 -2.98 18.94 -6.71
N VAL A 61 -2.29 19.79 -5.94
CA VAL A 61 -1.10 19.36 -5.18
C VAL A 61 -1.56 18.52 -4.01
N SER A 62 -1.23 17.23 -4.04
CA SER A 62 -1.57 16.26 -2.99
C SER A 62 -0.50 16.21 -1.89
N LYS A 63 0.77 16.40 -2.24
CA LYS A 63 1.90 16.34 -1.30
C LYS A 63 3.11 17.11 -1.82
N GLU A 64 3.91 17.65 -0.92
CA GLU A 64 5.18 18.32 -1.21
C GLU A 64 6.34 17.53 -0.57
N PHE A 65 7.51 17.62 -1.19
CA PHE A 65 8.72 16.89 -0.81
C PHE A 65 9.94 17.83 -0.81
N HIS A 66 10.88 17.57 0.08
CA HIS A 66 12.09 18.38 0.21
C HIS A 66 13.19 18.00 -0.79
N SER A 67 13.06 16.84 -1.44
CA SER A 67 14.03 16.35 -2.41
C SER A 67 13.38 15.50 -3.51
N LYS A 68 14.07 15.41 -4.63
CA LYS A 68 13.72 14.53 -5.75
C LYS A 68 13.69 13.07 -5.31
N GLU A 69 14.69 12.64 -4.54
CA GLU A 69 14.86 11.27 -4.09
C GLU A 69 13.72 10.82 -3.18
N GLU A 70 13.20 11.73 -2.35
CA GLU A 70 12.03 11.51 -1.50
C GLU A 70 10.75 11.40 -2.34
N ALA A 71 10.55 12.32 -3.29
CA ALA A 71 9.39 12.32 -4.17
C ALA A 71 9.30 11.04 -5.02
N ILE A 72 10.42 10.63 -5.64
CA ILE A 72 10.51 9.40 -6.42
C ILE A 72 10.23 8.19 -5.54
N ARG A 73 10.82 8.14 -4.34
CA ARG A 73 10.61 7.02 -3.42
C ARG A 73 9.14 6.92 -3.00
N TYR A 74 8.53 8.03 -2.60
CA TYR A 74 7.12 8.07 -2.26
C TYR A 74 6.25 7.59 -3.43
N PHE A 75 6.48 8.13 -4.63
CA PHE A 75 5.71 7.77 -5.82
C PHE A 75 5.88 6.29 -6.18
N CYS A 76 7.08 5.73 -6.01
CA CYS A 76 7.34 4.30 -6.18
C CYS A 76 6.44 3.44 -5.29
N PHE A 77 6.47 3.65 -3.97
CA PHE A 77 5.70 2.84 -3.03
C PHE A 77 4.20 3.07 -3.15
N TYR A 78 3.80 4.29 -3.50
CA TYR A 78 2.43 4.64 -3.79
C TYR A 78 1.91 3.87 -5.03
N GLN A 79 2.70 3.79 -6.11
CA GLN A 79 2.35 3.02 -7.29
C GLN A 79 2.35 1.51 -7.06
N LEU A 80 3.28 1.00 -6.24
CA LEU A 80 3.28 -0.40 -5.80
C LEU A 80 2.02 -0.75 -5.02
N GLU A 81 1.60 0.09 -4.07
CA GLU A 81 0.35 -0.11 -3.31
C GLU A 81 -0.85 -0.20 -4.26
N ARG A 82 -0.99 0.77 -5.18
CA ARG A 82 -2.09 0.78 -6.15
C ARG A 82 -2.06 -0.44 -7.04
N HIS A 83 -0.87 -0.83 -7.52
CA HIS A 83 -0.70 -2.03 -8.33
C HIS A 83 -1.13 -3.28 -7.57
N TYR A 84 -0.68 -3.46 -6.33
CA TYR A 84 -0.98 -4.63 -5.52
C TYR A 84 -2.47 -4.71 -5.15
N THR A 85 -3.06 -3.57 -4.79
CA THR A 85 -4.50 -3.48 -4.54
C THR A 85 -5.30 -3.85 -5.80
N LYS A 86 -4.94 -3.32 -6.97
CA LYS A 86 -5.67 -3.62 -8.22
C LYS A 86 -5.48 -5.06 -8.70
N LYS A 87 -4.24 -5.56 -8.67
CA LYS A 87 -3.87 -6.86 -9.27
C LYS A 87 -4.10 -8.04 -8.33
N TYR A 88 -3.69 -7.93 -7.08
CA TYR A 88 -3.65 -9.07 -6.16
C TYR A 88 -4.84 -9.08 -5.22
N LEU A 89 -5.24 -7.94 -4.64
CA LEU A 89 -6.36 -7.90 -3.71
C LEU A 89 -7.68 -8.26 -4.42
N ALA A 90 -7.89 -7.80 -5.66
CA ALA A 90 -9.05 -8.18 -6.47
C ALA A 90 -9.07 -9.70 -6.74
N LYS A 91 -7.95 -10.26 -7.22
CA LYS A 91 -7.83 -11.71 -7.47
C LYS A 91 -7.96 -12.56 -6.21
N ALA A 92 -7.44 -12.11 -5.08
CA ALA A 92 -7.57 -12.82 -3.81
C ALA A 92 -9.03 -12.93 -3.36
N LYS A 93 -9.86 -11.92 -3.66
CA LYS A 93 -11.31 -11.97 -3.41
C LYS A 93 -12.03 -12.94 -4.36
N GLU A 94 -11.59 -13.05 -5.60
CA GLU A 94 -12.18 -13.95 -6.61
C GLU A 94 -11.78 -15.42 -6.40
N ASN A 95 -10.54 -15.66 -5.97
CA ASN A 95 -9.99 -17.01 -5.82
C ASN A 95 -10.25 -17.65 -4.45
N SER A 96 -10.61 -16.85 -3.44
CA SER A 96 -10.99 -17.36 -2.12
C SER A 96 -12.35 -18.03 -2.19
N THR A 97 -12.48 -19.20 -1.54
CA THR A 97 -13.79 -19.86 -1.42
C THR A 97 -14.71 -19.13 -0.43
N ILE A 98 -14.12 -18.24 0.36
CA ILE A 98 -14.78 -17.47 1.41
C ILE A 98 -14.97 -16.02 0.94
N SER A 99 -16.22 -15.57 0.88
CA SER A 99 -16.54 -14.18 0.58
C SER A 99 -16.40 -13.30 1.82
N ILE A 100 -15.53 -12.28 1.73
CA ILE A 100 -15.33 -11.28 2.78
C ILE A 100 -16.54 -10.35 2.99
N TYR A 101 -17.45 -10.31 2.01
CA TYR A 101 -18.68 -9.53 2.06
C TYR A 101 -19.89 -10.34 2.54
N SER A 102 -19.67 -11.57 2.98
CA SER A 102 -20.74 -12.41 3.56
C SER A 102 -21.19 -11.85 4.90
N ASP A 103 -22.50 -11.81 5.13
CA ASP A 103 -23.09 -11.39 6.42
C ASP A 103 -22.61 -12.25 7.60
N ASN A 104 -22.16 -13.48 7.33
CA ASN A 104 -21.65 -14.41 8.33
C ASN A 104 -20.11 -14.40 8.46
N PHE A 105 -19.41 -13.50 7.75
CA PHE A 105 -17.96 -13.42 7.78
C PHE A 105 -17.46 -13.04 9.18
N ASN A 106 -16.62 -13.89 9.75
CA ASN A 106 -16.07 -13.72 11.09
C ASN A 106 -14.56 -13.98 11.11
N ILE A 107 -13.95 -13.89 12.30
CA ILE A 107 -12.50 -14.05 12.45
C ILE A 107 -11.99 -15.40 11.94
N ASN A 108 -12.73 -16.50 12.14
CA ASN A 108 -12.31 -17.82 11.65
C ASN A 108 -12.34 -17.87 10.12
N ASN A 109 -13.31 -17.21 9.49
CA ASN A 109 -13.34 -17.06 8.04
C ASN A 109 -12.12 -16.28 7.52
N LEU A 110 -11.73 -15.21 8.22
CA LEU A 110 -10.54 -14.44 7.88
C LEU A 110 -9.26 -15.28 7.98
N LEU A 111 -9.10 -16.03 9.07
CA LEU A 111 -7.96 -16.92 9.29
C LEU A 111 -7.87 -18.02 8.23
N ASN A 112 -9.02 -18.61 7.86
CA ASN A 112 -9.07 -19.60 6.78
C ASN A 112 -8.72 -18.99 5.42
N MET A 113 -9.20 -17.77 5.13
CA MET A 113 -8.86 -17.05 3.90
C MET A 113 -7.36 -16.74 3.82
N PHE A 114 -6.73 -16.35 4.93
CA PHE A 114 -5.27 -16.20 5.01
C PHE A 114 -4.54 -17.50 4.70
N SER A 115 -5.01 -18.62 5.26
CA SER A 115 -4.47 -19.94 4.95
C SER A 115 -4.63 -20.32 3.47
N GLU A 116 -5.77 -20.06 2.84
CA GLU A 116 -6.00 -20.32 1.40
C GLU A 116 -5.05 -19.50 0.50
N LEU A 117 -4.70 -18.28 0.94
CA LEU A 117 -3.80 -17.38 0.24
C LEU A 117 -2.32 -17.60 0.58
N GLY A 118 -2.00 -18.57 1.43
CA GLY A 118 -0.63 -18.88 1.86
C GLY A 118 -0.01 -17.87 2.84
N ILE A 119 -0.83 -17.01 3.45
CA ILE A 119 -0.36 -16.02 4.43
C ILE A 119 -0.13 -16.73 5.77
N MET A 120 1.14 -16.77 6.18
CA MET A 120 1.52 -17.41 7.44
C MET A 120 1.10 -16.58 8.66
N GLN A 121 0.92 -17.25 9.80
CA GLN A 121 0.55 -16.59 11.06
C GLN A 121 1.56 -15.52 11.50
N GLU A 122 2.79 -15.51 11.01
CA GLU A 122 3.77 -14.46 11.32
C GLU A 122 3.31 -13.05 10.91
N TYR A 123 2.48 -12.94 9.88
CA TYR A 123 1.99 -11.67 9.36
C TYR A 123 0.84 -11.05 10.18
N TYR A 124 0.21 -11.83 11.07
CA TYR A 124 -0.96 -11.38 11.81
C TYR A 124 -1.07 -11.91 13.24
N SER A 125 -1.93 -11.28 14.04
CA SER A 125 -2.32 -11.71 15.37
C SER A 125 -3.72 -11.23 15.73
N VAL A 126 -4.37 -11.92 16.68
CA VAL A 126 -5.70 -11.58 17.19
C VAL A 126 -5.58 -11.37 18.70
N ASN A 127 -5.95 -10.18 19.17
CA ASN A 127 -5.90 -9.71 20.56
C ASN A 127 -4.52 -9.69 21.24
N GLU A 128 -3.49 -10.32 20.66
CA GLU A 128 -2.14 -10.37 21.21
C GLU A 128 -1.19 -9.48 20.41
N ASN A 129 -0.42 -8.63 21.10
CA ASN A 129 0.63 -7.87 20.44
C ASN A 129 1.68 -8.82 19.86
N LYS A 130 1.95 -8.67 18.57
CA LYS A 130 2.96 -9.45 17.86
C LYS A 130 3.82 -8.50 17.05
N LYS A 131 5.14 -8.65 17.19
CA LYS A 131 6.11 -7.87 16.42
C LYS A 131 6.04 -8.25 14.95
N ASN A 132 6.31 -7.28 14.08
CA ASN A 132 6.33 -7.46 12.63
C ASN A 132 5.02 -8.04 12.06
N ALA A 133 3.87 -7.65 12.63
CA ALA A 133 2.57 -8.22 12.30
C ALA A 133 1.44 -7.20 12.44
N PHE A 134 0.37 -7.40 11.68
CA PHE A 134 -0.89 -6.72 11.92
C PHE A 134 -1.65 -7.39 13.06
N VAL A 135 -2.27 -6.60 13.94
CA VAL A 135 -2.95 -7.09 15.14
C VAL A 135 -4.39 -6.60 15.16
N PHE A 136 -5.34 -7.53 15.13
CA PHE A 136 -6.76 -7.26 15.26
C PHE A 136 -7.15 -7.27 16.74
N LYS A 137 -7.64 -6.15 17.30
CA LYS A 137 -8.06 -6.06 18.70
C LYS A 137 -9.49 -5.60 18.84
N ASN A 138 -10.23 -6.20 19.78
CA ASN A 138 -11.48 -5.66 20.28
C ASN A 138 -11.18 -4.59 21.35
N THR A 139 -11.67 -3.36 21.16
CA THR A 139 -11.47 -2.25 22.10
C THR A 139 -12.63 -2.04 23.06
N GLY A 140 -13.66 -2.90 22.98
CA GLY A 140 -14.90 -2.83 23.75
C GLY A 140 -16.07 -2.33 22.89
N HIS A 141 -17.30 -2.49 23.37
CA HIS A 141 -18.52 -1.97 22.72
C HIS A 141 -18.68 -2.35 21.23
N ASP A 142 -18.28 -3.59 20.87
CA ASP A 142 -18.26 -4.08 19.49
C ASP A 142 -17.42 -3.23 18.51
N GLN A 143 -16.46 -2.48 19.06
CA GLN A 143 -15.46 -1.73 18.30
C GLN A 143 -14.15 -2.50 18.23
N TYR A 144 -13.48 -2.32 17.09
CA TYR A 144 -12.25 -3.02 16.77
C TYR A 144 -11.23 -2.05 16.18
N GLN A 145 -9.95 -2.32 16.44
CA GLN A 145 -8.83 -1.57 15.89
C GLN A 145 -7.79 -2.53 15.34
N ILE A 146 -7.09 -2.08 14.30
CA ILE A 146 -5.98 -2.81 13.70
C ILE A 146 -4.71 -2.02 13.95
N PHE A 147 -3.71 -2.70 14.47
CA PHE A 147 -2.39 -2.14 14.77
C PHE A 147 -1.34 -2.80 13.89
N TRP A 148 -0.30 -2.08 13.52
CA TRP A 148 0.93 -2.67 13.00
C TRP A 148 2.09 -2.36 13.92
N PHE A 149 2.82 -3.41 14.31
CA PHE A 149 4.05 -3.30 15.09
C PHE A 149 5.24 -3.64 14.21
N ASP A 150 6.31 -2.85 14.26
CA ASP A 150 7.56 -3.15 13.58
C ASP A 150 8.32 -4.34 14.25
N LYS A 151 9.52 -4.63 13.74
CA LYS A 151 10.38 -5.72 14.23
C LYS A 151 10.88 -5.48 15.65
N GLU A 152 10.97 -4.22 16.05
CA GLU A 152 11.37 -3.76 17.37
C GLU A 152 10.19 -3.85 18.36
N GLY A 153 8.95 -3.81 17.86
CA GLY A 153 7.71 -3.84 18.62
C GLY A 153 7.08 -2.46 18.82
N ASN A 154 7.53 -1.44 18.09
CA ASN A 154 6.94 -0.11 18.12
C ASN A 154 5.66 -0.09 17.28
N GLU A 155 4.62 0.59 17.78
CA GLU A 155 3.42 0.88 16.99
C GLU A 155 3.77 1.85 15.85
N ILE A 156 3.53 1.40 14.61
CA ILE A 156 3.77 2.21 13.42
C ILE A 156 2.48 2.72 12.81
N HIS A 157 1.45 1.89 12.85
CA HIS A 157 0.15 2.19 12.28
C HIS A 157 -0.94 1.75 13.24
N LYS A 158 -2.02 2.55 13.28
CA LYS A 158 -3.29 2.16 13.88
C LYS A 158 -4.45 2.73 13.08
N THR A 159 -5.52 1.96 12.98
CA THR A 159 -6.79 2.45 12.44
C THR A 159 -7.56 3.23 13.49
N MET A 160 -8.57 3.99 13.06
CA MET A 160 -9.64 4.41 13.96
C MET A 160 -10.42 3.18 14.48
N GLU A 161 -11.30 3.39 15.46
CA GLU A 161 -12.26 2.36 15.87
C GLU A 161 -13.23 2.08 14.73
N LEU A 162 -13.46 0.79 14.47
CA LEU A 162 -14.26 0.28 13.37
C LEU A 162 -15.27 -0.73 13.90
N ASP A 163 -16.43 -0.84 13.24
CA ASP A 163 -17.31 -1.97 13.43
C ASP A 163 -16.63 -3.27 12.99
N LYS A 164 -17.15 -4.40 13.47
CA LYS A 164 -16.57 -5.73 13.22
C LYS A 164 -16.36 -6.04 11.72
N GLY A 165 -17.32 -5.73 10.87
CA GLY A 165 -17.25 -6.06 9.44
C GLY A 165 -16.16 -5.25 8.75
N THR A 166 -16.15 -3.94 8.98
CA THR A 166 -15.14 -3.02 8.45
C THR A 166 -13.75 -3.37 8.98
N ALA A 167 -13.63 -3.72 10.25
CA ALA A 167 -12.37 -4.15 10.85
C ALA A 167 -11.86 -5.48 10.25
N LEU A 168 -12.74 -6.46 10.01
CA LEU A 168 -12.33 -7.72 9.38
C LEU A 168 -11.84 -7.49 7.94
N TYR A 169 -12.51 -6.62 7.18
CA TYR A 169 -12.08 -6.23 5.85
C TYR A 169 -10.74 -5.48 5.85
N ALA A 170 -10.59 -4.51 6.75
CA ALA A 170 -9.35 -3.77 6.87
C ALA A 170 -8.19 -4.68 7.29
N MET A 171 -8.44 -5.64 8.19
CA MET A 171 -7.44 -6.61 8.64
C MET A 171 -6.99 -7.51 7.49
N PHE A 172 -7.94 -7.99 6.68
CA PHE A 172 -7.64 -8.73 5.45
C PHE A 172 -6.74 -7.92 4.52
N ARG A 173 -7.19 -6.71 4.15
CA ARG A 173 -6.49 -5.85 3.20
C ARG A 173 -5.07 -5.53 3.67
N LEU A 174 -4.92 -5.07 4.91
CA LEU A 174 -3.64 -4.64 5.46
C LEU A 174 -2.66 -5.81 5.59
N THR A 175 -3.12 -6.96 6.12
CA THR A 175 -2.28 -8.15 6.26
C THR A 175 -1.83 -8.67 4.90
N TYR A 176 -2.73 -8.73 3.92
CA TYR A 176 -2.39 -9.24 2.60
C TYR A 176 -1.47 -8.29 1.83
N LEU A 177 -1.70 -6.97 1.91
CA LEU A 177 -0.78 -5.99 1.35
C LEU A 177 0.60 -6.10 2.00
N TYR A 178 0.68 -6.31 3.31
CA TYR A 178 1.95 -6.51 3.99
C TYR A 178 2.65 -7.78 3.54
N TYR A 179 1.94 -8.90 3.44
CA TYR A 179 2.46 -10.15 2.90
C TYR A 179 3.04 -9.97 1.48
N LEU A 180 2.30 -9.28 0.59
CA LEU A 180 2.76 -9.00 -0.77
C LEU A 180 4.00 -8.10 -0.77
N VAL A 181 3.98 -7.02 0.02
CA VAL A 181 5.12 -6.11 0.13
C VAL A 181 6.34 -6.85 0.67
N ASP A 182 6.21 -7.60 1.76
CA ASP A 182 7.33 -8.32 2.36
C ASP A 182 7.92 -9.35 1.39
N THR A 183 7.07 -10.13 0.71
CA THR A 183 7.50 -11.12 -0.29
C THR A 183 8.20 -10.47 -1.48
N HIS A 184 7.63 -9.41 -2.05
CA HIS A 184 8.18 -8.73 -3.22
C HIS A 184 9.40 -7.87 -2.87
N VAL A 185 9.42 -7.20 -1.71
CA VAL A 185 10.56 -6.41 -1.24
C VAL A 185 11.77 -7.30 -1.01
N LEU A 186 11.61 -8.47 -0.40
CA LEU A 186 12.71 -9.43 -0.25
C LEU A 186 13.31 -9.78 -1.62
N GLN A 187 12.48 -10.08 -2.62
CA GLN A 187 12.95 -10.36 -3.99
C GLN A 187 13.63 -9.15 -4.64
N MET A 188 13.12 -7.94 -4.45
CA MET A 188 13.72 -6.70 -4.95
C MET A 188 15.08 -6.44 -4.30
N GLN A 189 15.22 -6.68 -3.00
CA GLN A 189 16.48 -6.55 -2.26
C GLN A 189 17.52 -7.57 -2.74
N GLU A 190 17.13 -8.85 -2.89
CA GLU A 190 18.01 -9.90 -3.41
C GLU A 190 18.52 -9.59 -4.82
N LYS A 191 17.72 -8.91 -5.64
CA LYS A 191 18.08 -8.47 -6.99
C LYS A 191 18.80 -7.11 -7.04
N GLY A 192 19.01 -6.46 -5.90
CA GLY A 192 19.66 -5.15 -5.82
C GLY A 192 18.84 -4.00 -6.42
N LEU A 193 17.51 -4.14 -6.50
CA LEU A 193 16.60 -3.11 -7.02
C LEU A 193 16.21 -2.07 -5.95
N LEU A 194 16.30 -2.46 -4.67
CA LEU A 194 16.06 -1.61 -3.50
C LEU A 194 17.27 -1.70 -2.56
N ALA A 195 18.35 -0.97 -2.88
CA ALA A 195 19.60 -1.03 -2.13
C ALA A 195 19.43 -0.66 -0.64
N ASP A 196 18.63 0.38 -0.36
CA ASP A 196 18.36 0.86 0.99
C ASP A 196 17.28 0.06 1.73
N GLY A 197 16.70 -0.97 1.10
CA GLY A 197 15.54 -1.69 1.62
C GLY A 197 14.28 -0.82 1.76
N ILE A 198 13.34 -1.25 2.59
CA ILE A 198 12.11 -0.52 2.92
C ILE A 198 12.22 0.14 4.29
N THR A 199 11.79 1.40 4.40
CA THR A 199 11.82 2.19 5.64
C THR A 199 10.43 2.26 6.27
N ARG A 200 10.36 2.74 7.51
CA ARG A 200 9.10 3.04 8.21
C ARG A 200 8.18 3.96 7.40
N ASN A 201 8.74 4.96 6.73
CA ASN A 201 7.94 5.92 5.97
C ASN A 201 7.27 5.27 4.76
N ASP A 202 7.95 4.32 4.11
CA ASP A 202 7.40 3.61 2.95
C ASP A 202 6.22 2.73 3.34
N TYR A 203 6.30 2.06 4.50
CA TYR A 203 5.16 1.35 5.07
C TYR A 203 3.97 2.28 5.35
N ASN A 204 4.22 3.51 5.82
CA ASN A 204 3.15 4.48 5.99
C ASN A 204 2.49 4.85 4.65
N VAL A 205 3.25 4.92 3.54
CA VAL A 205 2.68 5.14 2.21
C VAL A 205 1.76 3.99 1.83
N ILE A 206 2.26 2.75 1.93
CA ILE A 206 1.53 1.53 1.55
C ILE A 206 0.26 1.33 2.41
N PHE A 207 0.34 1.60 3.71
CA PHE A 207 -0.78 1.37 4.63
C PHE A 207 -1.67 2.60 4.86
N SER A 208 -1.43 3.71 4.14
CA SER A 208 -2.11 5.00 4.37
C SER A 208 -3.62 4.99 4.14
N ILE A 209 -4.16 4.01 3.40
CA ILE A 209 -5.56 4.00 2.93
C ILE A 209 -6.48 3.15 3.84
N VAL A 210 -6.45 3.43 5.14
CA VAL A 210 -7.59 3.13 6.03
C VAL A 210 -7.95 4.41 6.77
N LYS A 211 -8.31 5.44 6.00
CA LYS A 211 -9.08 6.58 6.49
C LYS A 211 -10.48 6.38 5.93
N GLY A 212 -11.45 6.31 6.83
CA GLY A 212 -12.84 5.90 6.56
C GLY A 212 -13.56 6.75 5.53
#